data_AF-A0A318Q886-F1
#
_entry.id   AF-A0A318Q886-F1
#
_cell.length_a   1.000
_cell.length_b   1.000
_cell.length_c   1.000
_cell.angle_alpha   90.00
_cell.angle_beta   90.00
_cell.angle_gamma   90.00
#
_symmetry.space_group_name_H-M   'P 1'
#
loop_
_entity.id
_entity.type
_entity.pdbx_description
1 polymer ?
#
loop_
_entity_poly.entity_id
_entity_poly.type
_entity_poly.pdbx_seq_one_letter_code
_entity_poly.pdbx_strand_id
1 'polypeptide(L)'
;MLSPAGRLEVYQPVPAPDGDSPLGAHTHLLPKLVRLKRPCSAIDPIPEGWQPFLTLHPAAPFRPSDDDSHDYDRLADLSFLPLLEEFGMEEDLQVSGTFQAHVRQHGTPENLKIPATRRGRARMHIELLRMAAWGHEGMERFVPADTIKSATDFG
;
A
#
# COMPACT_ATOMS: atom_id res chain seq x y z
N MET A 1 -5.03 3.49 25.91
CA MET A 1 -6.48 3.64 26.10
C MET A 1 -7.14 2.66 25.17
N LEU A 2 -8.11 1.86 25.63
CA LEU A 2 -9.02 1.16 24.73
C LEU A 2 -9.86 2.22 24.00
N SER A 3 -10.15 2.03 22.71
CA SER A 3 -11.04 2.94 21.99
C SER A 3 -12.44 2.90 22.63
N PRO A 4 -13.21 4.02 22.60
CA PRO A 4 -14.59 4.05 23.07
C PRO A 4 -15.53 3.05 22.37
N ALA A 5 -15.11 2.51 21.23
CA ALA A 5 -15.87 1.56 20.42
C ALA A 5 -15.76 0.10 20.89
N GLY A 6 -14.88 -0.19 21.85
CA GLY A 6 -14.45 -1.55 22.17
C GLY A 6 -13.42 -2.06 21.16
N ARG A 7 -12.37 -2.72 21.65
CA ARG A 7 -11.31 -3.33 20.83
C ARG A 7 -11.28 -4.82 21.12
N LEU A 8 -11.43 -5.65 20.08
CA LEU A 8 -11.23 -7.09 20.16
C LEU A 8 -9.83 -7.41 19.64
N GLU A 9 -8.99 -7.98 20.50
CA GLU A 9 -7.61 -8.34 20.17
C GLU A 9 -7.48 -9.85 20.21
N VAL A 10 -7.07 -10.46 19.10
CA VAL A 10 -6.72 -11.88 19.04
C VAL A 10 -5.24 -11.99 19.35
N TYR A 11 -4.92 -12.60 20.50
CA TYR A 11 -3.54 -12.80 20.92
C TYR A 11 -3.04 -14.16 20.43
N GLN A 12 -1.90 -14.15 19.76
CA GLN A 12 -1.10 -15.34 19.49
C GLN A 12 0.23 -15.22 20.23
N PRO A 13 0.81 -16.33 20.73
CA PRO A 13 2.14 -16.33 21.29
C PRO A 13 3.14 -15.78 20.26
N VAL A 14 4.07 -14.92 20.70
CA VAL A 14 5.24 -14.59 19.88
C VAL A 14 6.07 -15.88 19.75
N PRO A 15 6.46 -16.29 18.53
CA PRO A 15 7.35 -17.44 18.36
C PRO A 15 8.63 -17.29 19.19
N ALA A 16 9.25 -18.41 19.54
CA ALA A 16 10.62 -18.39 20.04
C ALA A 16 11.55 -17.72 19.01
N PRO A 17 12.74 -17.21 19.38
CA PRO A 17 13.65 -16.52 18.46
C PRO A 17 13.99 -17.29 17.17
N ASP A 18 13.89 -18.61 17.24
CA ASP A 18 14.15 -19.63 16.23
C ASP A 18 12.87 -20.29 15.67
N GLY A 19 11.69 -19.79 16.06
CA GLY A 19 10.40 -20.29 15.60
C GLY A 19 9.80 -19.47 14.45
N ASP A 20 9.16 -20.16 13.52
CA ASP A 20 8.44 -19.52 12.42
C ASP A 20 7.15 -18.83 12.91
N SER A 21 6.82 -17.72 12.26
CA SER A 21 5.53 -17.07 12.48
C SER A 21 4.42 -17.87 11.79
N PRO A 22 3.25 -18.04 12.43
CA PRO A 22 2.15 -18.78 11.83
C PRO A 22 1.65 -18.10 10.55
N LEU A 23 1.29 -18.92 9.56
CA LEU A 23 0.68 -18.44 8.32
C LEU A 23 -0.67 -17.76 8.61
N GLY A 24 -0.89 -16.61 7.98
CA GLY A 24 -2.11 -15.81 8.13
C GLY A 24 -1.91 -14.55 8.97
N ALA A 25 -3.00 -13.77 9.11
CA ALA A 25 -2.96 -12.49 9.82
C ALA A 25 -2.68 -12.69 11.31
N HIS A 26 -1.49 -12.27 11.75
CA HIS A 26 -1.09 -12.26 13.14
C HIS A 26 -0.68 -10.85 13.56
N THR A 27 -1.05 -10.44 14.77
CA THR A 27 -0.68 -9.13 15.33
C THR A 27 0.23 -9.34 16.52
N HIS A 28 1.51 -9.00 16.40
CA HIS A 28 2.41 -8.92 17.54
C HIS A 28 2.27 -7.56 18.22
N LEU A 29 1.84 -7.56 19.48
CA LEU A 29 1.86 -6.35 20.29
C LEU A 29 3.22 -6.20 20.96
N LEU A 30 4.04 -5.30 20.42
CA LEU A 30 5.29 -4.93 21.08
C LEU A 30 4.98 -4.14 22.36
N PRO A 31 5.46 -4.55 23.54
CA PRO A 31 5.19 -3.85 24.80
C PRO A 31 5.58 -2.36 24.77
N LYS A 32 6.64 -2.02 24.03
CA LYS A 32 7.07 -0.64 23.80
C LYS A 32 5.99 0.20 23.10
N LEU A 33 5.26 -0.38 22.15
CA LEU A 33 4.18 0.31 21.44
C LEU A 33 2.93 0.47 22.30
N VAL A 34 2.60 -0.54 23.12
CA VAL A 34 1.49 -0.46 24.09
C VAL A 34 1.72 0.68 25.08
N ARG A 35 2.96 0.88 25.54
CA ARG A 35 3.33 1.97 26.45
C ARG A 35 3.13 3.36 25.85
N LEU A 36 3.15 3.50 24.52
CA LEU A 36 2.88 4.78 23.84
C LEU A 36 1.41 5.19 23.92
N LYS A 37 0.50 4.28 24.33
CA LYS A 37 -0.95 4.52 24.47
C LYS A 37 -1.61 5.11 23.21
N ARG A 38 -1.00 4.94 22.04
CA ARG A 38 -1.56 5.43 20.78
C ARG A 38 -2.72 4.54 20.35
N PRO A 39 -3.83 5.11 19.87
CA PRO A 39 -4.97 4.33 19.38
C PRO A 39 -4.73 3.68 18.01
N CYS A 40 -3.71 4.13 17.28
CA CYS A 40 -3.35 3.70 15.94
C CYS A 40 -1.84 3.88 15.69
N SER A 41 -1.40 3.54 14.49
CA SER A 41 -0.01 3.76 14.09
C SER A 41 0.34 5.24 14.14
N ALA A 42 1.61 5.53 14.43
CA ALA A 42 2.15 6.88 14.44
C ALA A 42 2.09 7.60 13.08
N ILE A 43 1.94 6.82 12.02
CA ILE A 43 1.94 7.28 10.63
C ILE A 43 0.53 7.25 10.02
N ASP A 44 -0.47 6.76 10.75
CA ASP A 44 -1.85 6.80 10.27
C ASP A 44 -2.32 8.26 10.27
N PRO A 45 -2.92 8.76 9.17
CA PRO A 45 -3.28 10.17 9.03
C PRO A 45 -4.60 10.48 9.75
N ILE A 46 -4.63 10.26 11.07
CA ILE A 46 -5.80 10.54 11.91
C ILE A 46 -5.73 12.00 12.40
N PRO A 47 -6.72 12.85 12.07
CA PRO A 47 -6.75 14.23 12.57
C PRO A 47 -6.81 14.33 14.09
N GLU A 48 -6.38 15.47 14.64
CA GLU A 48 -6.46 15.72 16.08
C GLU A 48 -7.91 15.67 16.58
N GLY A 49 -8.13 15.00 17.71
CA GLY A 49 -9.47 14.80 18.30
C GLY A 49 -10.29 13.68 17.64
N TRP A 50 -9.78 13.05 16.57
CA TRP A 50 -10.44 11.93 15.92
C TRP A 50 -9.90 10.60 16.45
N GLN A 51 -10.76 9.59 16.47
CA GLN A 51 -10.42 8.23 16.87
C GLN A 51 -10.76 7.28 15.72
N PRO A 52 -9.83 6.44 15.26
CA PRO A 52 -10.16 5.43 14.27
C PRO A 52 -11.18 4.45 14.85
N PHE A 53 -12.26 4.24 14.09
CA PHE A 53 -13.36 3.34 14.43
C PHE A 53 -13.30 2.03 13.64
N LEU A 54 -12.91 2.11 12.35
CA LEU A 54 -12.77 0.98 11.45
C LEU A 54 -11.53 1.19 10.58
N THR A 55 -10.72 0.15 10.43
CA THR A 55 -9.65 0.10 9.43
C THR A 55 -10.05 -0.93 8.37
N LEU A 56 -10.12 -0.50 7.12
CA LEU A 56 -10.38 -1.37 5.98
C LEU A 56 -9.04 -1.68 5.29
N HIS A 57 -8.76 -2.96 5.11
CA HIS A 57 -7.63 -3.45 4.32
C HIS A 57 -8.18 -4.06 3.04
N PRO A 58 -8.21 -3.32 1.91
CA PRO A 58 -8.63 -3.89 0.64
C PRO A 58 -7.67 -5.03 0.25
N ALA A 59 -8.14 -5.93 -0.61
CA ALA A 59 -7.27 -6.96 -1.18
C ALA A 59 -6.07 -6.28 -1.85
N ALA A 60 -4.86 -6.73 -1.52
CA ALA A 60 -3.65 -6.22 -2.16
C ALA A 60 -3.70 -6.54 -3.66
N PRO A 61 -3.58 -5.54 -4.55
CA PRO A 61 -3.61 -5.77 -5.99
C PRO A 61 -2.31 -6.36 -6.52
N PHE A 62 -1.22 -6.24 -5.78
CA PHE A 62 0.05 -6.92 -6.05
C PHE A 62 0.21 -7.98 -4.99
N ARG A 63 -0.01 -9.25 -5.33
CA ARG A 63 0.20 -10.36 -4.39
C ARG A 63 1.55 -11.00 -4.68
N PRO A 64 2.44 -11.11 -3.69
CA PRO A 64 3.63 -11.92 -3.86
C PRO A 64 3.19 -13.36 -4.16
N SER A 65 3.70 -13.92 -5.25
CA SER A 65 3.72 -15.36 -5.49
C SER A 65 4.87 -16.00 -4.71
N ASP A 66 4.86 -17.32 -4.60
CA ASP A 66 5.96 -18.08 -3.99
C ASP A 66 7.29 -17.95 -4.77
N ASP A 67 7.32 -17.30 -5.94
CA ASP A 67 8.50 -17.09 -6.79
C ASP A 67 9.02 -15.64 -6.83
N ASP A 68 8.67 -14.83 -5.83
CA ASP A 68 9.06 -13.40 -5.71
C ASP A 68 8.46 -12.47 -6.79
N SER A 69 7.65 -12.98 -7.73
CA SER A 69 6.87 -12.13 -8.64
C SER A 69 5.57 -11.65 -7.98
N HIS A 70 4.99 -10.56 -8.50
CA HIS A 70 3.67 -10.13 -8.05
C HIS A 70 2.65 -10.33 -9.17
N ASP A 71 1.66 -11.19 -8.90
CA ASP A 71 0.46 -11.28 -9.73
C ASP A 71 -0.35 -9.99 -9.51
N TYR A 72 -0.61 -9.27 -10.60
CA TYR A 72 -1.42 -8.06 -10.56
C TYR A 72 -2.91 -8.39 -10.73
N ASP A 73 -3.68 -8.24 -9.65
CA ASP A 73 -5.14 -8.36 -9.63
C ASP A 73 -5.77 -6.99 -9.94
N ARG A 74 -6.13 -6.80 -11.21
CA ARG A 74 -6.76 -5.57 -11.70
C ARG A 74 -8.10 -5.27 -11.04
N LEU A 75 -8.89 -6.30 -10.70
CA LEU A 75 -10.20 -6.09 -10.08
C LEU A 75 -10.03 -5.60 -8.64
N ALA A 76 -9.10 -6.19 -7.90
CA ALA A 76 -8.74 -5.71 -6.56
C ALA A 76 -8.28 -4.24 -6.60
N ASP A 77 -7.44 -3.87 -7.58
CA ASP A 77 -6.93 -2.50 -7.71
C ASP A 77 -8.06 -1.49 -8.01
N LEU A 78 -8.89 -1.78 -9.00
CA LEU A 78 -9.99 -0.90 -9.41
C LEU A 78 -11.05 -0.75 -8.31
N SER A 79 -11.27 -1.80 -7.50
CA SER A 79 -12.26 -1.76 -6.42
C SER A 79 -11.94 -0.72 -5.34
N PHE A 80 -10.67 -0.34 -5.19
CA PHE A 80 -10.23 0.59 -4.16
C PHE A 80 -10.14 2.05 -4.64
N LEU A 81 -10.07 2.28 -5.96
CA LEU A 81 -9.90 3.63 -6.51
C LEU A 81 -10.98 4.63 -6.05
N PRO A 82 -12.29 4.31 -6.01
CA PRO A 82 -13.31 5.26 -5.55
C PRO A 82 -13.08 5.73 -4.10
N LEU A 83 -12.66 4.83 -3.22
CA LEU A 83 -12.38 5.18 -1.81
C LEU A 83 -11.17 6.11 -1.69
N LEU A 84 -10.17 5.91 -2.53
CA LEU A 84 -9.02 6.79 -2.57
C LEU A 84 -9.37 8.17 -3.15
N GLU A 85 -10.20 8.24 -4.17
CA GLU A 85 -10.67 9.51 -4.73
C GLU A 85 -11.47 10.32 -3.71
N GLU A 86 -12.29 9.66 -2.89
CA GLU A 86 -13.14 10.30 -1.89
C GLU A 86 -12.41 10.62 -0.58
N PHE A 87 -11.61 9.68 -0.06
CA PHE A 87 -11.00 9.76 1.28
C PHE A 87 -9.48 9.82 1.28
N GLY A 88 -8.85 9.82 0.10
CA GLY A 88 -7.41 9.94 -0.03
C GLY A 88 -6.89 11.26 0.53
N MET A 89 -5.63 11.25 0.97
CA MET A 89 -4.95 12.49 1.34
C MET A 89 -4.72 13.33 0.07
N GLU A 90 -4.79 14.66 0.20
CA GLU A 90 -4.50 15.58 -0.90
C GLU A 90 -3.17 15.27 -1.59
N GLU A 91 -2.13 14.95 -0.82
CA GLU A 91 -0.83 14.57 -1.38
C GLU A 91 -0.89 13.33 -2.30
N ASP A 92 -1.74 12.34 -1.99
CA ASP A 92 -1.87 11.14 -2.84
C ASP A 92 -2.50 11.50 -4.18
N LEU A 93 -3.58 12.30 -4.14
CA LEU A 93 -4.31 12.74 -5.32
C LEU A 93 -3.41 13.61 -6.22
N GLN A 94 -2.65 14.54 -5.62
CA GLN A 94 -1.70 15.40 -6.32
C GLN A 94 -0.59 14.60 -6.99
N VAL A 95 0.00 13.62 -6.28
CA VAL A 95 1.06 12.76 -6.85
C VAL A 95 0.52 11.90 -7.99
N SER A 96 -0.64 11.27 -7.83
CA SER A 96 -1.28 10.48 -8.89
C SER A 96 -1.59 11.31 -10.12
N GLY A 97 -2.23 12.46 -9.94
CA GLY A 97 -2.57 13.36 -11.06
C GLY A 97 -1.33 13.85 -11.80
N THR A 98 -0.29 14.26 -11.07
CA THR A 98 0.98 14.73 -11.65
C THR A 98 1.67 13.62 -12.43
N PHE A 99 1.75 12.41 -11.87
CA PHE A 99 2.36 11.26 -12.53
C PHE A 99 1.63 10.90 -13.83
N GLN A 100 0.31 10.79 -13.76
CA GLN A 100 -0.52 10.42 -14.92
C GLN A 100 -0.48 11.49 -16.01
N ALA A 101 -0.51 12.77 -15.65
CA ALA A 101 -0.38 13.87 -16.61
C ALA A 101 0.99 13.85 -17.30
N HIS A 102 2.07 13.65 -16.54
CA HIS A 102 3.43 13.57 -17.08
C HIS A 102 3.59 12.40 -18.05
N VAL A 103 3.15 11.20 -17.66
CA VAL A 103 3.21 10.03 -18.54
C VAL A 103 2.36 10.23 -19.79
N ARG A 104 1.16 10.83 -19.68
CA ARG A 104 0.34 11.15 -20.85
C ARG A 104 1.02 12.13 -21.81
N GLN A 105 1.80 13.07 -21.28
CA GLN A 105 2.50 14.08 -22.07
C GLN A 105 3.82 13.58 -22.68
N HIS A 106 4.55 12.73 -21.95
CA HIS A 106 5.94 12.35 -22.27
C HIS A 106 6.14 10.86 -22.56
N GLY A 107 5.09 10.05 -22.44
CA GLY A 107 5.10 8.60 -22.63
C GLY A 107 5.68 7.80 -21.47
N THR A 108 6.59 8.38 -20.68
CA THR A 108 7.30 7.70 -19.57
C THR A 108 7.46 8.62 -18.35
N PRO A 109 7.75 8.07 -17.15
CA PRO A 109 7.99 8.87 -15.95
C PRO A 109 9.40 9.48 -15.90
N GLU A 110 10.17 9.40 -16.99
CA GLU A 110 11.51 9.97 -17.05
C GLU A 110 11.49 11.47 -16.76
N ASN A 111 12.47 11.95 -15.98
CA ASN A 111 12.58 13.35 -15.54
C ASN A 111 11.42 13.86 -14.67
N LEU A 112 10.50 12.99 -14.24
CA LEU A 112 9.48 13.37 -13.27
C LEU A 112 10.12 13.64 -11.91
N LYS A 113 9.77 14.77 -11.30
CA LYS A 113 10.29 15.16 -9.98
C LYS A 113 9.83 14.16 -8.92
N ILE A 114 10.79 13.54 -8.24
CA ILE A 114 10.53 12.61 -7.13
C ILE A 114 9.95 13.38 -5.93
N PRO A 115 8.83 12.91 -5.33
CA PRO A 115 8.26 13.54 -4.13
C PRO A 115 9.24 13.59 -2.95
N ALA A 116 9.21 14.69 -2.20
CA ALA A 116 10.09 14.90 -1.06
C ALA A 116 9.73 14.01 0.15
N THR A 117 8.44 13.70 0.31
CA THR A 117 7.95 12.91 1.44
C THR A 117 8.05 11.41 1.18
N ARG A 118 8.14 10.62 2.25
CA ARG A 118 8.09 9.16 2.15
C ARG A 118 6.77 8.67 1.55
N ARG A 119 5.66 9.30 1.92
CA ARG A 119 4.31 8.96 1.45
C ARG A 119 4.18 9.22 -0.06
N GLY A 120 4.58 10.41 -0.52
CA GLY A 120 4.56 10.74 -1.94
C GLY A 120 5.42 9.78 -2.78
N ARG A 121 6.60 9.38 -2.29
CA ARG A 121 7.42 8.36 -2.98
C ARG A 121 6.72 7.00 -3.06
N ALA A 122 6.11 6.56 -1.96
CA ALA A 122 5.34 5.31 -1.96
C ALA A 122 4.16 5.39 -2.95
N ARG A 123 3.47 6.53 -3.01
CA ARG A 123 2.39 6.76 -3.98
C ARG A 123 2.88 6.72 -5.43
N MET A 124 3.95 7.44 -5.72
CA MET A 124 4.57 7.45 -7.05
C MET A 124 4.99 6.03 -7.49
N HIS A 125 5.53 5.24 -6.56
CA HIS A 125 5.89 3.85 -6.83
C HIS A 125 4.66 2.99 -7.18
N ILE A 126 3.55 3.14 -6.46
CA ILE A 126 2.29 2.43 -6.78
C ILE A 126 1.79 2.80 -8.19
N GLU A 127 1.82 4.08 -8.58
CA GLU A 127 1.41 4.50 -9.94
C GLU A 127 2.30 3.88 -11.01
N LEU A 128 3.61 3.84 -10.78
CA LEU A 128 4.55 3.20 -11.68
C LEU A 128 4.23 1.71 -11.85
N LEU A 129 4.02 0.98 -10.74
CA LEU A 129 3.68 -0.44 -10.78
C LEU A 129 2.36 -0.67 -11.52
N ARG A 130 1.34 0.16 -11.28
CA ARG A 130 0.05 0.08 -12.01
C ARG A 130 0.21 0.26 -13.50
N MET A 131 0.93 1.30 -13.93
CA MET A 131 1.12 1.56 -15.36
C MET A 131 1.91 0.46 -16.05
N ALA A 132 2.93 -0.09 -15.39
CA ALA A 132 3.65 -1.25 -15.90
C ALA A 132 2.75 -2.48 -16.01
N ALA A 133 1.95 -2.77 -14.97
CA ALA A 133 1.01 -3.89 -14.98
C ALA A 133 -0.13 -3.73 -16.02
N TRP A 134 -0.49 -2.51 -16.37
CA TRP A 134 -1.44 -2.20 -17.45
C TRP A 134 -0.83 -2.27 -18.85
N GLY A 135 0.47 -2.55 -18.98
CA GLY A 135 1.15 -2.67 -20.26
C GLY A 135 1.48 -1.32 -20.91
N HIS A 136 1.65 -0.26 -20.12
CA HIS A 136 2.07 1.04 -20.67
C HIS A 136 3.52 0.97 -21.13
N GLU A 137 3.77 1.26 -22.42
CA GLU A 137 5.09 1.12 -23.04
C GLU A 137 6.15 1.99 -22.33
N GLY A 138 7.37 1.45 -22.16
CA GLY A 138 8.50 2.17 -21.59
C GLY A 138 8.52 2.28 -20.05
N MET A 139 7.58 1.64 -19.34
CA MET A 139 7.56 1.58 -17.87
C MET A 139 8.54 0.55 -17.30
N GLU A 140 8.79 -0.54 -18.02
CA GLU A 140 9.59 -1.70 -17.58
C GLU A 140 10.96 -1.30 -17.03
N ARG A 141 11.64 -0.34 -17.67
CA ARG A 141 12.98 0.14 -17.27
C ARG A 141 13.01 0.85 -15.91
N PHE A 142 11.86 1.24 -15.37
CA PHE A 142 11.75 1.94 -14.09
C PHE A 142 11.28 1.03 -12.96
N VAL A 143 10.72 -0.13 -13.30
CA VAL A 143 10.30 -1.16 -12.34
C VAL A 143 11.50 -2.07 -12.08
N PRO A 144 11.83 -2.41 -10.82
CA PRO A 144 12.87 -3.41 -10.56
C PRO A 144 12.55 -4.73 -11.28
N ALA A 145 13.59 -5.44 -11.75
CA ALA A 145 13.42 -6.75 -12.35
C ALA A 145 12.59 -7.68 -11.43
N ASP A 146 11.76 -8.53 -12.03
CA ASP A 146 10.92 -9.54 -11.36
C ASP A 146 9.75 -9.01 -10.52
N THR A 147 9.48 -7.69 -10.51
CA THR A 147 8.44 -7.12 -9.62
C THR A 147 7.00 -7.43 -10.07
N ILE A 148 6.71 -7.62 -11.37
CA ILE A 148 5.34 -7.76 -11.89
C ILE A 148 5.30 -8.86 -12.96
N LYS A 149 4.36 -9.81 -12.83
CA LYS A 149 3.90 -10.62 -13.97
C LYS A 149 2.74 -9.89 -14.65
N SER A 150 2.84 -9.75 -15.97
CA SER A 150 1.82 -9.06 -16.77
C SER A 150 0.47 -9.78 -16.64
N ALA A 151 -0.62 -9.02 -16.56
CA ALA A 151 -1.98 -9.56 -16.59
C ALA A 151 -2.34 -10.27 -17.91
N THR A 152 -1.47 -10.20 -18.93
CA THR A 152 -1.62 -10.94 -20.21
C THR A 152 -1.27 -12.42 -20.12
N ASP A 153 -0.70 -12.89 -19.00
CA ASP A 153 -0.24 -14.29 -18.87
C ASP A 153 -1.30 -15.23 -18.27
N PHE A 154 -2.49 -14.72 -17.93
CA PHE A 154 -3.66 -15.53 -17.61
C PHE A 154 -4.46 -15.84 -18.88
N GLY A 155 -3.94 -16.78 -19.67
CA GLY A 155 -4.67 -17.49 -20.73
C GLY A 155 -5.50 -18.65 -20.18
#